data_AF-A0A1Q3CRY2-F1
#
_entry.id   AF-A0A1Q3CRY2-F1
#
_cell.length_a   1.000
_cell.length_b   1.000
_cell.length_c   1.000
_cell.angle_alpha   90.00
_cell.angle_beta   90.00
_cell.angle_gamma   90.00
#
_symmetry.space_group_name_H-M   'P 1'
#
loop_
_entity.id
_entity.type
_entity.pdbx_description
1 polymer ?
#
loop_
_entity_poly.entity_id
_entity_poly.type
_entity_poly.pdbx_seq_one_letter_code
_entity_poly.pdbx_strand_id
1 'polypeptide(L)'
;MGQAFSTQKAWQAIRPQSAQVNWFQVVWHPNRIPKHAFCLWLSILGAHKTRDKLMPLGIVDTASCIFNCGDNENVAHLFIACTYSRYVWRKVLSFCDIFRSPLPWLDEIQWMADHSRVKALPQKLRKLAFGATIYHIWMERNRRCFRNTFLPPEDVIRKIQGDVTAKLSTIVHDRH
;
A
#
# COMPACT_ATOMS: atom_id res chain seq x y z
N MET A 1 -43.30 17.85 12.94
CA MET A 1 -42.39 16.78 13.40
C MET A 1 -41.17 16.77 12.50
N GLY A 2 -40.00 17.20 12.98
CA GLY A 2 -38.76 17.18 12.21
C GLY A 2 -38.11 15.80 12.26
N GLN A 3 -37.70 15.25 11.12
CA GLN A 3 -36.88 14.04 11.11
C GLN A 3 -35.55 14.31 11.83
N ALA A 4 -35.10 13.34 12.63
CA ALA A 4 -33.78 13.42 13.26
C ALA A 4 -32.68 13.55 12.20
N PHE A 5 -31.84 14.57 12.35
CA PHE A 5 -30.68 14.76 11.49
C PHE A 5 -29.73 13.58 11.64
N SER A 6 -29.30 13.02 10.51
CA SER A 6 -28.30 11.96 10.46
C SER A 6 -27.15 12.41 9.57
N THR A 7 -25.95 12.44 10.13
CA THR A 7 -24.71 12.73 9.38
C THR A 7 -24.54 11.79 8.19
N GLN A 8 -25.00 10.54 8.28
CA GLN A 8 -24.97 9.58 7.18
C GLN A 8 -25.86 10.00 6.01
N LYS A 9 -27.10 10.42 6.29
CA LYS A 9 -28.05 10.90 5.26
C LYS A 9 -27.57 12.20 4.61
N ALA A 10 -27.09 13.15 5.43
CA ALA A 10 -26.53 14.40 4.94
C ALA A 10 -25.30 14.16 4.03
N TRP A 11 -24.40 13.26 4.45
CA TRP A 11 -23.23 12.89 3.65
C TRP A 11 -23.60 12.22 2.32
N GLN A 12 -24.58 11.31 2.32
CA GLN A 12 -25.07 10.67 1.10
C GLN A 12 -25.72 11.66 0.14
N ALA A 13 -26.43 12.68 0.65
CA ALA A 13 -27.08 13.70 -0.16
C ALA A 13 -26.10 14.67 -0.83
N ILE A 14 -24.96 14.97 -0.18
CA ILE A 14 -23.98 15.95 -0.67
C ILE A 14 -22.92 15.27 -1.55
N ARG A 15 -22.63 13.98 -1.32
CA ARG A 15 -21.56 13.27 -2.02
C ARG A 15 -21.98 12.92 -3.46
N PRO A 16 -21.16 13.24 -4.48
CA PRO A 16 -21.32 12.70 -5.82
C PRO A 16 -21.20 11.17 -5.79
N GLN A 17 -22.26 10.46 -6.19
CA GLN A 17 -22.26 9.00 -6.28
C GLN A 17 -21.38 8.58 -7.46
N SER A 18 -20.12 8.26 -7.17
CA SER A 18 -19.15 7.76 -8.15
C SER A 18 -19.26 6.24 -8.29
N ALA A 19 -18.99 5.73 -9.49
CA ALA A 19 -18.85 4.30 -9.70
C ALA A 19 -17.78 3.71 -8.77
N GLN A 20 -18.06 2.53 -8.20
CA GLN A 20 -17.12 1.87 -7.31
C GLN A 20 -15.90 1.41 -8.11
N VAL A 21 -14.74 1.97 -7.79
CA VAL A 21 -13.45 1.57 -8.35
C VAL A 21 -13.13 0.10 -8.04
N ASN A 22 -12.57 -0.62 -9.01
CA ASN A 22 -12.30 -2.06 -8.92
C ASN A 22 -11.32 -2.43 -7.78
N TRP A 23 -10.39 -1.55 -7.44
CA TRP A 23 -9.44 -1.74 -6.34
C TRP A 23 -10.03 -1.49 -4.95
N PHE A 24 -11.29 -1.04 -4.83
CA PHE A 24 -11.91 -0.71 -3.53
C PHE A 24 -11.79 -1.87 -2.53
N GLN A 25 -12.05 -3.10 -2.98
CA GLN A 25 -12.00 -4.30 -2.13
C GLN A 25 -10.57 -4.75 -1.80
N VAL A 26 -9.55 -4.23 -2.48
CA VAL A 26 -8.13 -4.44 -2.14
C VAL A 26 -7.75 -3.57 -0.95
N VAL A 27 -8.24 -2.33 -0.90
CA VAL A 27 -7.94 -1.36 0.16
C VAL A 27 -8.86 -1.54 1.37
N TRP A 28 -10.16 -1.58 1.13
CA TRP A 28 -11.20 -1.47 2.14
C TRP A 28 -11.87 -2.82 2.41
N HIS A 29 -11.09 -3.80 2.88
CA HIS A 29 -11.60 -5.11 3.30
C HIS A 29 -11.69 -5.23 4.84
N PRO A 30 -12.53 -6.12 5.40
CA PRO A 30 -12.73 -6.22 6.86
C PRO A 30 -11.45 -6.51 7.65
N ASN A 31 -10.57 -7.32 7.07
CA ASN A 31 -9.35 -7.78 7.71
C ASN A 31 -8.18 -6.79 7.65
N ARG A 32 -8.37 -5.60 7.07
CA ARG A 32 -7.29 -4.64 6.82
C ARG A 32 -6.64 -4.16 8.12
N ILE A 33 -5.35 -3.82 8.04
CA ILE A 33 -4.69 -3.02 9.08
C ILE A 33 -4.94 -1.55 8.72
N PRO A 34 -5.61 -0.74 9.56
CA PRO A 34 -6.07 0.60 9.17
C PRO A 34 -4.98 1.52 8.61
N LYS A 35 -3.82 1.60 9.28
CA LYS A 35 -2.67 2.38 8.82
C LYS A 35 -2.13 1.93 7.44
N HIS A 36 -2.18 0.62 7.16
CA HIS A 36 -1.74 0.07 5.88
C HIS A 36 -2.74 0.38 4.78
N ALA A 37 -4.03 0.21 5.05
CA ALA A 37 -5.09 0.54 4.09
C ALA A 37 -5.09 2.01 3.71
N PHE A 38 -4.92 2.91 4.70
CA PHE A 38 -4.84 4.34 4.46
C PHE A 38 -3.63 4.71 3.59
N CYS A 39 -2.44 4.16 3.92
CA CYS A 39 -1.24 4.40 3.13
C CYS A 39 -1.38 3.85 1.70
N LEU A 40 -1.98 2.67 1.55
CA LEU A 40 -2.23 2.06 0.24
C LEU A 40 -3.20 2.92 -0.60
N TRP A 41 -4.28 3.40 0.01
CA TRP A 41 -5.23 4.28 -0.65
C TRP A 41 -4.55 5.54 -1.19
N LEU A 42 -3.74 6.22 -0.37
CA LEU A 42 -2.95 7.38 -0.81
C LEU A 42 -1.98 7.04 -1.95
N SER A 43 -1.42 5.82 -1.95
CA SER A 43 -0.52 5.35 -3.00
C SER A 43 -1.24 5.19 -4.32
N ILE A 44 -2.42 4.56 -4.32
CA ILE A 44 -3.25 4.35 -5.51
C ILE A 44 -3.70 5.70 -6.08
N LEU A 45 -4.07 6.65 -5.23
CA LEU A 45 -4.46 8.00 -5.65
C LEU A 45 -3.27 8.87 -6.10
N GLY A 46 -2.03 8.40 -5.94
CA GLY A 46 -0.85 9.22 -6.17
C GLY A 46 -0.81 10.46 -5.27
N ALA A 47 -1.37 10.39 -4.06
CA ALA A 47 -1.46 11.53 -3.14
C ALA A 47 -0.22 11.69 -2.23
N HIS A 48 0.76 10.78 -2.34
CA HIS A 48 2.02 10.89 -1.61
C HIS A 48 2.89 12.06 -2.09
N LYS A 49 3.57 12.70 -1.14
CA LYS A 49 4.57 13.75 -1.36
C LYS A 49 5.92 13.16 -1.78
N THR A 50 5.95 12.59 -2.98
CA THR A 50 7.13 12.06 -3.64
C THR A 50 8.03 13.19 -4.16
N ARG A 51 9.33 12.93 -4.34
CA ARG A 51 10.30 13.99 -4.69
C ARG A 51 10.08 14.60 -6.06
N ASP A 52 9.57 13.85 -7.04
CA ASP A 52 9.08 14.40 -8.32
C ASP A 52 8.06 15.55 -8.14
N LYS A 53 7.23 15.49 -7.09
CA LYS A 53 6.24 16.54 -6.76
C LYS A 53 6.79 17.62 -5.85
N LEU A 54 7.77 17.31 -5.01
CA LEU A 54 8.35 18.26 -4.06
C LEU A 54 9.42 19.16 -4.70
N MET A 55 10.18 18.64 -5.65
CA MET A 55 11.22 19.36 -6.38
C MET A 55 10.69 20.60 -7.11
N PRO A 56 9.62 20.54 -7.93
CA PRO A 56 9.09 21.74 -8.58
C PRO A 56 8.48 22.76 -7.61
N LEU A 57 8.26 22.38 -6.35
CA LEU A 57 7.80 23.29 -5.28
C LEU A 57 8.97 23.92 -4.51
N GLY A 58 10.22 23.62 -4.85
CA GLY A 58 11.40 24.10 -4.15
C GLY A 58 11.59 23.52 -2.74
N ILE A 59 10.89 22.43 -2.40
CA ILE A 59 10.97 21.80 -1.08
C ILE A 59 12.19 20.86 -0.98
N VAL A 60 12.62 20.30 -2.11
CA VAL A 60 13.83 19.47 -2.22
C VAL A 60 14.60 19.85 -3.48
N ASP A 61 15.92 19.72 -3.45
CA ASP A 61 16.79 20.13 -4.56
C ASP A 61 16.82 19.15 -5.73
N THR A 62 16.40 17.89 -5.49
CA THR A 62 16.46 16.83 -6.49
C THR A 62 15.28 15.86 -6.40
N ALA A 63 14.85 15.36 -7.55
CA ALA A 63 13.91 14.25 -7.67
C ALA A 63 14.58 12.87 -7.47
N SER A 64 15.90 12.79 -7.32
CA SER A 64 16.60 11.51 -7.17
C SER A 64 16.02 10.65 -6.04
N CYS A 65 15.86 9.36 -6.32
CA CYS A 65 15.28 8.40 -5.40
C CYS A 65 16.09 8.27 -4.11
N ILE A 66 15.42 8.35 -2.95
CA ILE A 66 16.06 8.28 -1.63
C ILE A 66 16.64 6.89 -1.30
N PHE A 67 16.32 5.90 -2.13
CA PHE A 67 16.93 4.58 -2.05
C PHE A 67 18.26 4.50 -2.81
N ASN A 68 18.72 5.60 -3.42
CA ASN A 68 19.99 5.74 -4.13
C ASN A 68 20.16 4.68 -5.24
N CYS A 69 19.08 4.39 -5.96
CA CYS A 69 19.07 3.40 -7.05
C CYS A 69 19.49 3.96 -8.43
N GLY A 70 19.73 5.27 -8.55
CA GLY A 70 20.13 5.92 -9.80
C GLY A 70 18.99 6.59 -10.59
N ASP A 71 17.73 6.35 -10.24
CA ASP A 71 16.55 6.92 -10.90
C ASP A 71 15.87 8.03 -10.08
N ASN A 72 14.86 8.69 -10.66
CA ASN A 72 14.01 9.67 -9.97
C ASN A 72 12.84 9.01 -9.21
N GLU A 73 12.50 9.56 -8.04
CA GLU A 73 11.36 9.15 -7.22
C GLU A 73 10.05 9.69 -7.79
N ASN A 74 9.21 8.79 -8.29
CA ASN A 74 7.77 8.99 -8.42
C ASN A 74 7.04 7.81 -7.76
N VAL A 75 5.71 7.82 -7.74
CA VAL A 75 4.91 6.75 -7.09
C VAL A 75 5.21 5.36 -7.66
N ALA A 76 5.22 5.21 -8.99
CA ALA A 76 5.44 3.92 -9.63
C ALA A 76 6.86 3.41 -9.39
N HIS A 77 7.85 4.31 -9.45
CA HIS A 77 9.23 4.00 -9.14
C HIS A 77 9.40 3.61 -7.67
N LEU A 78 8.93 4.45 -6.75
CA LEU A 78 9.08 4.27 -5.32
C LEU A 78 8.49 2.93 -4.86
N PHE A 79 7.27 2.60 -5.29
CA PHE A 79 6.61 1.41 -4.80
C PHE A 79 6.97 0.14 -5.56
N ILE A 80 7.36 0.20 -6.84
CA ILE A 80 7.59 -1.01 -7.65
C ILE A 80 8.94 -0.99 -8.35
N ALA A 81 9.24 0.07 -9.12
CA ALA A 81 10.34 -0.01 -10.10
C ALA A 81 11.73 0.13 -9.49
N CYS A 82 11.85 0.76 -8.32
CA CYS A 82 13.09 0.90 -7.58
C CYS A 82 13.70 -0.48 -7.27
N THR A 83 15.01 -0.62 -7.42
CA THR A 83 15.74 -1.87 -7.13
C THR A 83 15.53 -2.34 -5.69
N TYR A 84 15.55 -1.42 -4.72
CA TYR A 84 15.25 -1.68 -3.31
C TYR A 84 13.83 -2.25 -3.13
N SER A 85 12.82 -1.54 -3.63
CA SER A 85 11.41 -1.93 -3.51
C SER A 85 11.11 -3.23 -4.26
N ARG A 86 11.67 -3.41 -5.46
CA ARG A 86 11.53 -4.63 -6.26
C ARG A 86 12.07 -5.85 -5.54
N TYR A 87 13.19 -5.72 -4.82
CA TYR A 87 13.73 -6.81 -4.00
C TYR A 87 12.76 -7.18 -2.87
N VAL A 88 12.23 -6.19 -2.14
CA VAL A 88 11.21 -6.41 -1.10
C VAL A 88 9.98 -7.13 -1.68
N TRP A 89 9.46 -6.66 -2.82
CA TRP A 89 8.33 -7.29 -3.49
C TRP A 89 8.55 -8.75 -3.84
N ARG A 90 9.71 -9.11 -4.42
CA ARG A 90 10.01 -10.50 -4.78
C ARG A 90 9.93 -11.42 -3.57
N LYS A 91 10.43 -10.98 -2.40
CA LYS A 91 10.39 -11.76 -1.16
C LYS A 91 8.97 -11.84 -0.59
N VAL A 92 8.20 -10.76 -0.64
CA VAL A 92 6.79 -10.75 -0.20
C VAL A 92 5.90 -11.61 -1.10
N LEU A 93 6.07 -11.55 -2.42
CA LEU A 93 5.33 -12.38 -3.37
C LEU A 93 5.62 -13.87 -3.14
N SER A 94 6.89 -14.23 -2.94
CA SER A 94 7.27 -15.60 -2.57
C SER A 94 6.65 -16.03 -1.23
N PHE A 95 6.57 -15.15 -0.24
CA PHE A 95 5.87 -15.40 1.03
C PHE A 95 4.35 -15.63 0.83
N CYS A 96 3.78 -15.12 -0.25
CA CYS A 96 2.38 -15.33 -0.64
C CYS A 96 2.18 -16.47 -1.64
N ASP A 97 3.19 -17.30 -1.86
CA ASP A 97 3.20 -18.41 -2.83
C ASP A 97 2.94 -17.94 -4.27
N ILE A 98 3.55 -16.80 -4.64
CA ILE A 98 3.46 -16.19 -5.97
C ILE A 98 4.88 -16.08 -6.57
N PHE A 99 5.12 -16.82 -7.64
CA PHE A 99 6.42 -16.90 -8.31
C PHE A 99 6.43 -16.11 -9.62
N ARG A 100 6.37 -14.78 -9.50
CA ARG A 100 6.58 -13.85 -10.63
C ARG A 100 7.32 -12.61 -10.17
N SER A 101 7.84 -11.85 -11.12
CA SER A 101 8.30 -10.48 -10.87
C SER A 101 7.12 -9.57 -10.53
N PRO A 102 7.32 -8.52 -9.71
CA PRO A 102 6.31 -7.47 -9.55
C PRO A 102 6.06 -6.80 -10.91
N LEU A 103 4.78 -6.59 -11.22
CA LEU A 103 4.32 -5.92 -12.43
C LEU A 103 4.47 -4.41 -12.26
N PRO A 104 4.43 -3.62 -13.35
CA PRO A 104 4.31 -2.17 -13.27
C PRO A 104 3.17 -1.74 -12.35
N TRP A 105 3.28 -0.55 -11.75
CA TRP A 105 2.40 -0.12 -10.64
C TRP A 105 0.91 -0.29 -10.90
N LEU A 106 0.42 0.16 -12.05
CA LEU A 106 -1.00 0.07 -12.40
C LEU A 106 -1.42 -1.39 -12.65
N ASP A 107 -0.57 -2.17 -13.32
CA ASP A 107 -0.82 -3.58 -13.59
C ASP A 107 -0.83 -4.41 -12.31
N GLU A 108 0.01 -4.08 -11.33
CA GLU A 108 0.04 -4.74 -10.03
C GLU A 108 -1.24 -4.45 -9.23
N ILE A 109 -1.75 -3.21 -9.27
CA ILE A 109 -3.05 -2.85 -8.67
C ILE A 109 -4.18 -3.62 -9.36
N GLN A 110 -4.18 -3.65 -10.70
CA GLN A 110 -5.20 -4.35 -11.49
C GLN A 110 -5.17 -5.86 -11.19
N TRP A 111 -3.99 -6.47 -11.19
CA TRP A 111 -3.81 -7.87 -10.83
C TRP A 111 -4.35 -8.17 -9.44
N MET A 112 -4.08 -7.30 -8.46
CA MET A 112 -4.64 -7.44 -7.11
C MET A 112 -6.17 -7.33 -7.08
N ALA A 113 -6.76 -6.43 -7.86
CA ALA A 113 -8.21 -6.27 -7.97
C ALA A 113 -8.89 -7.52 -8.56
N ASP A 114 -8.25 -8.17 -9.52
CA ASP A 114 -8.81 -9.36 -10.17
C ASP A 114 -8.60 -10.64 -9.36
N HIS A 115 -7.45 -10.78 -8.69
CA HIS A 115 -7.07 -12.03 -8.02
C HIS A 115 -7.43 -12.06 -6.53
N SER A 116 -8.09 -11.03 -6.00
CA SER A 116 -8.42 -10.92 -4.57
C SER A 116 -9.92 -10.78 -4.27
N ARG A 117 -10.80 -11.15 -5.22
CA ARG A 117 -12.27 -11.07 -5.04
C ARG A 117 -12.80 -12.15 -4.09
N VAL A 118 -12.21 -13.33 -4.12
CA VAL A 118 -12.63 -14.49 -3.31
C VAL A 118 -12.22 -14.29 -1.84
N LYS A 119 -13.07 -14.74 -0.90
CA LYS A 119 -12.86 -14.60 0.56
C LYS A 119 -11.96 -15.69 1.18
N ALA A 120 -11.25 -16.45 0.35
CA ALA A 120 -10.37 -17.52 0.80
C ALA A 120 -9.08 -16.98 1.45
N LEU A 121 -8.42 -17.83 2.24
CA LEU A 121 -7.26 -17.44 3.06
C LEU A 121 -6.09 -16.88 2.23
N PRO A 122 -5.71 -17.45 1.07
CA PRO A 122 -4.64 -16.90 0.23
C PRO A 122 -4.92 -15.47 -0.23
N GLN A 123 -6.17 -15.14 -0.55
CA GLN A 123 -6.56 -13.79 -0.96
C GLN A 123 -6.52 -12.80 0.20
N LYS A 124 -6.88 -13.24 1.41
CA LYS A 124 -6.71 -12.41 2.62
C LYS A 124 -5.24 -12.13 2.89
N LEU A 125 -4.38 -13.15 2.79
CA LEU A 125 -2.92 -13.04 2.90
C LEU A 125 -2.38 -12.03 1.88
N ARG A 126 -2.74 -12.17 0.60
CA ARG A 126 -2.29 -11.26 -0.47
C ARG A 126 -2.70 -9.82 -0.23
N LYS A 127 -3.95 -9.54 0.16
CA LYS A 127 -4.40 -8.16 0.47
C LYS A 127 -3.61 -7.55 1.63
N LEU A 128 -3.40 -8.33 2.69
CA LEU A 128 -2.62 -7.90 3.85
C LEU A 128 -1.16 -7.61 3.48
N ALA A 129 -0.52 -8.54 2.75
CA ALA A 129 0.85 -8.40 2.29
C ALA A 129 1.03 -7.19 1.36
N PHE A 130 0.08 -6.96 0.44
CA PHE A 130 0.10 -5.82 -0.45
C PHE A 130 0.06 -4.48 0.32
N GLY A 131 -0.92 -4.33 1.22
CA GLY A 131 -1.03 -3.13 2.05
C GLY A 131 0.17 -2.92 2.97
N ALA A 132 0.68 -3.99 3.60
CA ALA A 132 1.85 -3.92 4.48
C ALA A 132 3.12 -3.54 3.72
N THR A 133 3.32 -4.07 2.51
CA THR A 133 4.49 -3.75 1.67
C THR A 133 4.53 -2.28 1.30
N ILE A 134 3.40 -1.75 0.84
CA ILE A 134 3.27 -0.33 0.51
C ILE A 134 3.52 0.55 1.72
N TYR A 135 2.93 0.20 2.86
CA TYR A 135 3.14 0.93 4.10
C TYR A 135 4.62 0.93 4.53
N HIS A 136 5.27 -0.22 4.58
CA HIS A 136 6.64 -0.31 5.08
C HIS A 136 7.66 0.30 4.11
N ILE A 137 7.45 0.24 2.80
CA ILE A 137 8.25 0.99 1.81
C ILE A 137 8.10 2.50 2.05
N TRP A 138 6.87 3.00 2.23
CA TRP A 138 6.63 4.41 2.53
C TRP A 138 7.27 4.85 3.85
N MET A 139 7.17 4.03 4.89
CA MET A 139 7.80 4.31 6.18
C MET A 139 9.32 4.32 6.10
N GLU A 140 9.93 3.42 5.32
CA GLU A 140 11.37 3.39 5.10
C GLU A 140 11.84 4.60 4.31
N ARG A 141 11.12 4.97 3.24
CA ARG A 141 11.34 6.22 2.50
C ARG A 141 11.36 7.42 3.46
N ASN A 142 10.33 7.56 4.29
CA ASN A 142 10.24 8.66 5.25
C ASN A 142 11.33 8.60 6.32
N ARG A 143 11.71 7.41 6.79
CA ARG A 143 12.82 7.23 7.72
C ARG A 143 14.12 7.81 7.14
N ARG A 144 14.44 7.50 5.89
CA ARG A 144 15.64 8.04 5.22
C ARG A 144 15.56 9.55 5.04
N CYS A 145 14.40 10.08 4.63
CA CYS A 145 14.20 11.52 4.45
C CYS A 145 14.33 12.34 5.74
N PHE A 146 13.74 11.87 6.85
CA PHE A 146 13.58 12.70 8.06
C PHE A 146 14.49 12.30 9.22
N ARG A 147 15.06 11.10 9.20
CA ARG A 147 15.88 10.57 10.29
C ARG A 147 17.28 10.15 9.85
N ASN A 148 17.57 10.21 8.55
CA ASN A 148 18.85 9.78 7.97
C ASN A 148 19.31 8.39 8.48
N THR A 149 18.36 7.47 8.65
CA THR A 149 18.61 6.08 9.06
C THR A 149 18.09 5.14 7.98
N PHE A 150 18.86 4.09 7.72
CA PHE A 150 18.66 3.23 6.55
C PHE A 150 18.50 1.79 7.03
N LEU A 151 17.33 1.21 6.77
CA LEU A 151 17.16 -0.22 7.03
C LEU A 151 17.62 -1.04 5.82
N PRO A 152 18.23 -2.22 6.07
CA PRO A 152 18.40 -3.21 5.03
C PRO A 152 17.01 -3.71 4.58
N PRO A 153 16.83 -4.09 3.30
CA PRO A 153 15.57 -4.62 2.79
C PRO A 153 15.01 -5.77 3.62
N GLU A 154 15.88 -6.62 4.16
CA GLU A 154 15.56 -7.78 5.00
C GLU A 154 14.78 -7.40 6.26
N ASP A 155 15.13 -6.27 6.88
CA ASP A 155 14.42 -5.78 8.07
C ASP A 155 13.03 -5.26 7.73
N VAL A 156 12.89 -4.62 6.56
CA VAL A 156 11.60 -4.20 6.04
C VAL A 156 10.72 -5.42 5.73
N ILE A 157 11.28 -6.45 5.10
CA ILE A 157 10.59 -7.73 4.81
C ILE A 157 10.12 -8.38 6.11
N ARG A 158 10.97 -8.46 7.15
CA ARG A 158 10.61 -9.06 8.43
C ARG A 158 9.45 -8.33 9.10
N LYS A 159 9.42 -7.00 9.03
CA LYS A 159 8.29 -6.20 9.55
C LYS A 159 6.99 -6.46 8.78
N ILE A 160 7.08 -6.56 7.46
CA ILE A 160 5.93 -6.90 6.60
C ILE A 160 5.39 -8.28 6.99
N GLN A 161 6.23 -9.30 7.03
CA GLN A 161 5.84 -10.67 7.39
C GLN A 161 5.28 -10.73 8.82
N GLY A 162 5.89 -10.02 9.76
CA GLY A 162 5.41 -9.93 11.15
C GLY A 162 4.00 -9.36 11.24
N ASP A 163 3.75 -8.19 10.65
CA ASP A 163 2.43 -7.56 10.66
C ASP A 163 1.36 -8.43 9.98
N VAL A 164 1.73 -9.09 8.87
CA VAL A 164 0.80 -9.94 8.10
C VAL A 164 0.47 -11.21 8.87
N THR A 165 1.46 -11.91 9.42
CA THR A 165 1.25 -13.14 10.21
C THR A 165 0.46 -12.84 11.48
N ALA A 166 0.80 -11.76 12.19
CA ALA A 166 0.06 -11.35 13.39
C ALA A 166 -1.40 -11.01 13.06
N LYS A 167 -1.69 -10.40 11.90
CA LYS A 167 -3.07 -10.14 11.50
C LYS A 167 -3.80 -11.38 11.00
N LEU A 168 -3.10 -12.30 10.34
CA LEU A 168 -3.68 -13.57 9.89
C LEU A 168 -4.06 -14.47 11.06
N SER A 169 -3.24 -14.52 12.11
CA SER A 169 -3.56 -15.33 13.29
C SER A 169 -4.89 -14.90 13.92
N THR A 170 -5.17 -13.60 14.06
CA THR A 170 -6.47 -13.14 14.60
C THR A 170 -7.65 -13.61 13.74
N ILE A 171 -7.49 -13.58 12.40
CA ILE A 171 -8.55 -13.97 11.47
C ILE A 171 -8.83 -15.48 11.51
N VAL A 172 -7.81 -16.29 11.80
CA VAL A 172 -7.96 -17.75 11.93
C VAL A 172 -8.61 -18.10 13.26
N HIS A 173 -8.27 -17.40 14.35
CA HIS A 173 -8.92 -17.60 15.65
C HIS A 173 -10.40 -17.21 15.63
N ASP A 174 -10.77 -16.10 14.96
CA ASP A 174 -12.18 -15.65 14.84
C ASP A 174 -13.08 -16.61 14.01
N ARG A 175 -12.54 -17.69 13.44
CA ARG A 175 -13.28 -18.70 12.66
C ARG A 175 -13.64 -19.95 13.49
N HIS A 176 -13.07 -20.08 14.68
CA HIS A 176 -13.38 -21.13 15.65
C HIS A 176 -14.27 -20.57 16.76
#